data_AF-A0AAV6CLL7-F1
#
_entry.id   AF-A0AAV6CLL7-F1
#
_cell.length_a   1.000
_cell.length_b   1.000
_cell.length_c   1.000
_cell.angle_alpha   90.00
_cell.angle_beta   90.00
_cell.angle_gamma   90.00
#
_symmetry.space_group_name_H-M   'P 1'
#
loop_
_entity.id
_entity.type
_entity.pdbx_description
1 polymer ?
#
loop_
_entity_poly.entity_id
_entity_poly.type
_entity_poly.pdbx_seq_one_letter_code
_entity_poly.pdbx_strand_id
1 'polypeptide(L)'
;DKNVVLVTNSTLLATLRTVSHVWRLAEQQKNSQRIADRGAKLYEKFVGFIEDMDKVGRAIKSSHEAWESASNKLHQGSGNLVRQAQQLKDLGVHSDKSLRADLIEKAQNEVAPP
;
A
#
# COMPACT_ATOMS: atom_id res chain seq x y z
N ASP A 1 49.26 -19.87 43.92
CA ASP A 1 48.66 -18.68 44.56
C ASP A 1 47.17 -18.86 44.79
N LYS A 2 46.74 -18.79 46.06
CA LYS A 2 45.31 -18.86 46.40
C LYS A 2 44.80 -17.42 46.50
N ASN A 3 43.97 -17.01 45.54
CA ASN A 3 43.28 -15.70 45.49
C ASN A 3 42.22 -15.61 46.61
N VAL A 4 42.65 -15.58 47.88
CA VAL A 4 41.77 -15.42 49.05
C VAL A 4 41.84 -13.96 49.48
N VAL A 5 40.72 -13.25 49.33
CA VAL A 5 40.58 -11.86 49.78
C VAL A 5 39.87 -11.84 51.13
N LEU A 6 40.50 -11.22 52.14
CA LEU A 6 39.89 -11.04 53.46
C LEU A 6 38.85 -9.91 53.39
N VAL A 7 37.61 -10.19 53.78
CA VAL A 7 36.50 -9.22 53.72
C VAL A 7 35.77 -9.12 55.06
N THR A 8 35.31 -7.92 55.41
CA THR A 8 34.35 -7.70 56.50
C THR A 8 32.92 -7.82 55.95
N ASN A 9 31.92 -8.01 56.82
CA ASN A 9 30.51 -8.14 56.45
C ASN A 9 30.03 -7.01 55.52
N SER A 10 30.42 -5.76 55.81
CA SER A 10 30.08 -4.59 55.00
C SER A 10 30.67 -4.63 53.60
N THR A 11 31.93 -5.06 53.45
CA THR A 11 32.60 -5.15 52.14
C THR A 11 32.01 -6.27 51.29
N LEU A 12 31.71 -7.44 51.89
CA LEU A 12 31.04 -8.53 51.18
C LEU A 12 29.66 -8.11 50.66
N LEU A 13 28.86 -7.45 51.50
CA LEU A 13 27.53 -6.97 51.13
C LEU A 13 27.60 -5.88 50.04
N ALA A 14 28.58 -4.99 50.11
CA ALA A 14 28.84 -4.02 49.05
C ALA A 14 29.20 -4.70 47.73
N THR A 15 30.09 -5.70 47.74
CA THR A 15 30.47 -6.47 46.54
C THR A 15 29.28 -7.21 45.94
N LEU A 16 28.44 -7.87 46.74
CA LEU A 16 27.23 -8.56 46.26
C LEU A 16 26.22 -7.59 45.62
N ARG A 17 26.02 -6.41 46.22
CA ARG A 17 25.17 -5.35 45.63
C ARG A 17 25.73 -4.86 44.30
N THR A 18 27.04 -4.68 44.20
CA THR A 18 27.70 -4.30 42.95
C THR A 18 27.48 -5.35 41.86
N VAL A 19 27.66 -6.65 42.18
CA VAL A 19 27.38 -7.74 41.21
C VAL A 19 25.92 -7.71 40.74
N SER A 20 24.97 -7.58 41.68
CA SER A 20 23.55 -7.45 41.35
C SER A 20 23.27 -6.25 40.44
N HIS A 21 23.90 -5.10 40.72
CA HIS A 21 23.75 -3.90 39.91
C HIS A 21 24.33 -4.07 38.50
N VAL A 22 25.51 -4.69 38.38
CA VAL A 22 26.15 -5.00 37.09
C VAL A 22 25.25 -5.91 36.24
N TRP A 23 24.65 -6.95 36.83
CA TRP A 23 23.72 -7.82 36.10
C TRP A 23 22.48 -7.07 35.63
N ARG A 24 21.90 -6.19 36.47
CA ARG A 24 20.74 -5.38 36.07
C ARG A 24 21.09 -4.44 34.91
N LEU A 25 22.26 -3.82 34.95
CA LEU A 25 22.73 -2.95 33.88
C LEU A 25 22.95 -3.72 32.58
N ALA A 26 23.57 -4.91 32.65
CA ALA A 26 23.78 -5.76 31.49
C ALA A 26 22.46 -6.20 30.83
N GLU A 27 21.46 -6.57 31.64
CA GLU A 27 20.13 -6.94 31.11
C GLU A 27 19.43 -5.73 30.46
N GLN A 28 19.52 -4.56 31.07
CA GLN A 28 18.98 -3.32 30.51
C GLN A 28 19.65 -2.97 29.17
N GLN A 29 20.97 -3.10 29.08
CA GLN A 29 21.72 -2.86 27.85
C GLN A 29 21.31 -3.84 26.75
N LYS A 30 21.18 -5.13 27.09
CA LYS A 30 20.71 -6.17 26.16
C LYS A 30 19.29 -5.90 25.67
N ASN A 31 18.39 -5.48 26.55
CA ASN A 31 17.02 -5.14 26.17
C ASN A 31 16.98 -3.92 25.25
N SER A 32 17.72 -2.86 25.55
CA SER A 32 17.85 -1.67 24.69
C SER A 32 18.37 -2.03 23.30
N GLN A 33 19.38 -2.89 23.20
CA GLN A 33 19.89 -3.36 21.90
C GLN A 33 18.81 -4.12 21.12
N ARG A 34 18.07 -5.02 21.77
CA ARG A 34 16.98 -5.76 21.13
C ARG A 34 15.87 -4.84 20.62
N ILE A 35 15.55 -3.78 21.37
CA ILE A 35 14.56 -2.77 20.95
C ILE A 35 15.08 -2.02 19.72
N ALA A 36 16.34 -1.60 19.71
CA ALA A 36 16.96 -0.93 18.57
C ALA A 36 16.93 -1.83 17.31
N ASP A 37 17.37 -3.08 17.42
CA ASP A 37 17.38 -4.04 16.31
C ASP A 37 15.97 -4.30 15.78
N ARG A 38 14.98 -4.41 16.68
CA ARG A 38 13.58 -4.61 16.29
C ARG A 38 12.99 -3.36 15.65
N GLY A 39 13.34 -2.18 16.15
CA GLY A 39 12.93 -0.88 15.62
C GLY A 39 13.46 -0.68 14.20
N ALA A 40 14.73 -0.98 13.96
CA ALA A 40 15.33 -0.91 12.62
C ALA A 40 14.60 -1.81 11.62
N LYS A 41 14.39 -3.09 11.96
CA LYS A 41 13.65 -4.05 11.12
C LYS A 41 12.21 -3.62 10.86
N LEU A 42 11.55 -3.04 11.86
CA LEU A 42 10.19 -2.53 11.70
C LEU A 42 10.15 -1.34 10.74
N TYR A 43 11.09 -0.41 10.90
CA TYR A 43 11.18 0.79 10.07
C TYR A 43 11.45 0.43 8.60
N GLU A 44 12.41 -0.47 8.33
CA GLU A 44 12.68 -0.97 6.98
C GLU A 44 11.43 -1.58 6.33
N LYS A 45 10.70 -2.43 7.07
CA LYS A 45 9.44 -3.01 6.57
C LYS A 45 8.36 -1.98 6.33
N PHE A 46 8.29 -0.96 7.18
CA PHE A 46 7.30 0.10 7.04
C PHE A 46 7.56 0.96 5.80
N VAL A 47 8.83 1.30 5.54
CA VAL A 47 9.23 1.99 4.30
C VAL A 47 8.86 1.16 3.08
N GLY A 48 9.22 -0.14 3.05
CA GLY A 48 8.86 -1.02 1.94
C GLY A 48 7.34 -1.16 1.73
N PHE A 49 6.56 -1.16 2.82
CA PHE A 49 5.11 -1.16 2.73
C PHE A 49 4.55 0.11 2.08
N ILE A 50 5.10 1.29 2.41
CA ILE A 50 4.70 2.55 1.76
C ILE A 50 5.01 2.50 0.25
N GLU A 51 6.19 2.02 -0.12
CA GLU A 51 6.57 1.87 -1.54
C GLU A 51 5.62 0.93 -2.30
N ASP A 52 5.18 -0.15 -1.66
CA ASP A 52 4.21 -1.07 -2.24
C ASP A 52 2.82 -0.42 -2.39
N MET A 53 2.41 0.40 -1.42
CA MET A 53 1.17 1.18 -1.55
C MET A 53 1.23 2.20 -2.70
N ASP A 54 2.38 2.84 -2.92
CA ASP A 54 2.57 3.74 -4.07
C ASP A 54 2.45 2.99 -5.40
N LYS A 55 2.98 1.76 -5.49
CA LYS A 55 2.81 0.89 -6.68
C LYS A 55 1.33 0.57 -6.91
N VAL A 56 0.59 0.23 -5.86
CA VAL A 56 -0.85 -0.02 -5.96
C VAL A 56 -1.60 1.22 -6.46
N GLY A 57 -1.31 2.40 -5.89
CA GLY A 57 -1.91 3.66 -6.33
C GLY A 57 -1.69 3.94 -7.83
N ARG A 58 -0.47 3.71 -8.33
CA ARG A 58 -0.17 3.84 -9.77
C ARG A 58 -0.94 2.84 -10.63
N ALA A 59 -1.06 1.59 -10.19
CA ALA A 59 -1.80 0.56 -10.93
C ALA A 59 -3.30 0.89 -11.03
N ILE A 60 -3.89 1.41 -9.95
CA ILE A 60 -5.29 1.86 -9.94
C ILE A 60 -5.47 3.02 -10.91
N LYS A 61 -4.58 4.03 -10.88
CA LYS A 61 -4.64 5.17 -11.80
C LYS A 61 -4.56 4.72 -13.26
N SER A 62 -3.59 3.89 -13.59
CA SER A 62 -3.42 3.32 -14.95
C SER A 62 -4.66 2.53 -15.39
N SER A 63 -5.25 1.74 -14.48
CA SER A 63 -6.47 0.98 -14.76
C SER A 63 -7.67 1.91 -15.01
N HIS A 64 -7.77 3.01 -14.26
CA HIS A 64 -8.81 4.01 -14.45
C HIS A 64 -8.67 4.74 -15.80
N GLU A 65 -7.45 5.14 -16.18
CA GLU A 65 -7.17 5.75 -17.49
C GLU A 65 -7.51 4.81 -18.64
N ALA A 66 -7.20 3.52 -18.52
CA ALA A 66 -7.57 2.51 -19.51
C ALA A 66 -9.09 2.36 -19.63
N TRP A 67 -9.80 2.36 -18.48
CA TRP A 67 -11.26 2.33 -18.45
C TRP A 67 -11.89 3.58 -19.08
N GLU A 68 -11.35 4.77 -18.79
CA GLU A 68 -11.81 6.04 -19.37
C GLU A 68 -11.60 6.04 -20.89
N SER A 69 -10.43 5.60 -21.36
CA SER A 69 -10.15 5.44 -22.80
C SER A 69 -11.13 4.48 -23.48
N ALA A 70 -11.46 3.36 -22.83
CA ALA A 70 -12.43 2.39 -23.35
C ALA A 70 -13.86 2.96 -23.35
N SER A 71 -14.23 3.69 -22.30
CA SER A 71 -15.55 4.35 -22.18
C SER A 71 -15.75 5.42 -23.25
N ASN A 72 -14.72 6.24 -23.50
CA ASN A 72 -14.68 7.21 -24.58
C ASN A 72 -14.90 6.56 -25.96
N LYS A 73 -14.23 5.44 -26.24
CA LYS A 73 -14.43 4.71 -27.50
C LYS A 73 -15.83 4.09 -27.59
N LEU A 74 -16.38 3.64 -26.47
CA LEU A 74 -17.68 2.98 -26.42
C LEU A 74 -18.84 3.97 -26.64
N HIS A 75 -18.93 5.04 -25.84
CA HIS A 75 -20.12 5.91 -25.81
C HIS A 75 -19.85 7.42 -25.70
N GLN A 76 -18.72 7.89 -25.17
CA GLN A 76 -18.56 9.33 -24.86
C GLN A 76 -17.92 10.14 -26.00
N GLY A 77 -17.06 9.52 -26.81
CA GLY A 77 -16.33 10.20 -27.88
C GLY A 77 -17.22 10.57 -29.07
N SER A 78 -16.85 11.61 -29.83
CA SER A 78 -17.62 12.05 -30.99
C SER A 78 -17.82 10.91 -32.00
N GLY A 79 -16.82 10.05 -32.22
CA GLY A 79 -16.89 8.87 -33.09
C GLY A 79 -17.23 7.55 -32.38
N ASN A 80 -17.93 7.58 -31.24
CA ASN A 80 -18.12 6.38 -30.42
C ASN A 80 -18.85 5.23 -31.13
N LEU A 81 -18.54 4.00 -30.70
CA LEU A 81 -19.03 2.76 -31.30
C LEU A 81 -20.55 2.62 -31.20
N VAL A 82 -21.18 3.07 -30.11
CA VAL A 82 -22.64 3.01 -29.96
C VAL A 82 -23.33 3.84 -31.06
N ARG A 83 -22.85 5.06 -31.31
CA ARG A 83 -23.38 5.95 -32.34
C ARG A 83 -23.15 5.40 -33.74
N GLN A 84 -21.96 4.85 -34.01
CA GLN A 84 -21.68 4.20 -35.31
C GLN A 84 -22.55 2.97 -35.54
N ALA A 85 -22.74 2.14 -34.52
CA ALA A 85 -23.62 0.97 -34.60
C ALA A 85 -25.09 1.36 -34.83
N GLN A 86 -25.55 2.44 -34.19
CA GLN A 86 -26.90 2.97 -34.41
C GLN A 86 -27.08 3.50 -35.84
N GLN A 87 -26.12 4.29 -36.35
CA GLN A 87 -26.15 4.78 -37.73
C GLN A 87 -26.18 3.63 -38.75
N LEU A 88 -25.43 2.56 -38.53
CA LEU A 88 -25.46 1.38 -39.39
C LEU A 88 -26.82 0.67 -39.38
N LYS A 89 -27.47 0.59 -38.22
CA LYS A 89 -28.82 0.04 -38.11
C LYS A 89 -29.83 0.91 -38.86
N ASP A 90 -29.71 2.24 -38.76
CA ASP A 90 -30.56 3.19 -39.47
C ASP A 90 -30.36 3.10 -41.01
N LEU A 91 -29.17 2.72 -41.46
CA LEU A 91 -28.85 2.45 -42.88
C LEU A 91 -29.33 1.08 -43.38
N GLY A 92 -30.03 0.29 -42.56
CA GLY A 92 -30.71 -0.95 -42.98
C GLY A 92 -29.96 -2.24 -42.67
N VAL A 93 -28.88 -2.20 -41.88
CA VAL A 93 -28.23 -3.43 -41.39
C VAL A 93 -29.20 -4.17 -40.46
N HIS A 94 -29.55 -5.40 -40.84
CA HIS A 94 -30.40 -6.27 -40.03
C HIS A 94 -29.59 -6.88 -38.88
N SER A 95 -30.04 -6.62 -37.65
CA SER A 95 -29.52 -7.26 -36.44
C SER A 95 -30.68 -7.68 -35.56
N ASP A 96 -30.72 -8.96 -35.20
CA ASP A 96 -31.72 -9.54 -34.30
C ASP A 96 -31.57 -9.03 -32.85
N LYS A 97 -30.41 -8.43 -32.53
CA LYS A 97 -30.12 -7.86 -31.20
C LYS A 97 -30.01 -6.35 -31.30
N SER A 98 -30.63 -5.65 -30.34
CA SER A 98 -30.56 -4.20 -30.20
C SER A 98 -29.69 -3.81 -29.01
N LEU A 99 -28.94 -2.73 -29.14
CA LEU A 99 -28.32 -2.06 -28.01
C LEU A 99 -29.40 -1.56 -27.05
N ARG A 100 -29.09 -1.53 -25.75
CA ARG A 100 -30.01 -1.03 -24.74
C ARG A 100 -30.23 0.48 -24.92
N ALA A 101 -31.48 0.92 -24.74
CA ALA A 101 -31.88 2.32 -24.96
C ALA A 101 -31.12 3.31 -24.07
N ASP A 102 -30.80 2.92 -22.82
CA ASP A 102 -30.06 3.75 -21.86
C ASP A 102 -28.62 4.05 -22.30
N LEU A 103 -27.98 3.14 -23.03
CA LEU A 103 -26.63 3.35 -23.57
C LEU A 103 -26.65 4.24 -24.83
N ILE A 104 -27.69 4.11 -25.64
CA ILE A 104 -27.87 4.93 -26.84
C ILE A 104 -28.14 6.38 -26.45
N GLU A 105 -29.02 6.61 -25.48
CA GLU A 105 -29.35 7.94 -24.96
C GLU A 105 -28.11 8.65 -24.38
N LYS A 106 -27.32 7.94 -23.57
CA LYS A 106 -26.06 8.48 -23.04
C LYS A 106 -25.08 8.87 -24.15
N ALA A 107 -24.91 8.00 -25.14
CA ALA A 107 -23.99 8.24 -26.26
C ALA A 107 -24.42 9.39 -27.19
N GLN A 108 -25.71 9.72 -27.20
CA GLN A 108 -26.29 10.83 -28.00
C GLN A 108 -26.28 12.15 -27.23
N ASN A 109 -26.52 12.12 -25.91
CA ASN A 109 -26.63 13.31 -25.07
C ASN A 109 -25.28 13.90 -24.63
N GLU A 110 -24.17 13.13 -24.68
CA GLU A 110 -22.83 13.62 -24.29
C GLU A 110 -22.13 14.47 -25.37
N VAL A 111 -22.79 14.75 -26.50
CA VAL A 111 -22.36 15.74 -27.50
C VAL A 111 -22.89 17.14 -27.12
N ALA A 112 -22.49 17.65 -25.95
CA ALA A 112 -22.50 19.08 -25.60
C ALA A 112 -21.78 19.29 -24.25
N PRO A 113 -20.68 20.06 -24.20
CA PRO A 113 -20.79 21.51 -24.03
C PRO A 113 -19.90 22.32 -25.02
N PRO A 114 -20.05 23.66 -25.09
CA PRO A 114 -19.35 24.56 -26.03
C PRO A 114 -17.82 24.53 -25.94
#